data_AF-A0A923CIZ5-F1
#
_entry.id   AF-A0A923CIZ5-F1
#
_cell.length_a   1.000
_cell.length_b   1.000
_cell.length_c   1.000
_cell.angle_alpha   90.00
_cell.angle_beta   90.00
_cell.angle_gamma   90.00
#
_symmetry.space_group_name_H-M   'P 1'
#
loop_
_entity.id
_entity.type
_entity.pdbx_description
1 polymer ?
#
loop_
_entity_poly.entity_id
_entity_poly.type
_entity_poly.pdbx_seq_one_letter_code
_entity_poly.pdbx_strand_id
1 'polypeptide(L)'
;MDTLLVLMEIIALAALTVLCIYLITVFIRVKSILQIIESETKTVVAKAIPVLNNIEIITEKIKSVTENIDEQVVLVKSSISSIKEIADNIVNLERRVQERIEEPVMETVGTLAAVVSGIRAFITRLRA
;
A
#
# COMPACT_ATOMS: atom_id res chain seq x y z
N MET A 1 18.73 86.50 27.82
CA MET A 1 18.28 85.46 26.88
C MET A 1 19.33 84.36 26.74
N ASP A 2 20.62 84.67 26.88
CA ASP A 2 21.73 83.72 26.71
C ASP A 2 21.78 82.62 27.78
N THR A 3 21.44 82.90 29.03
CA THR A 3 21.40 81.89 30.10
C THR A 3 20.33 80.81 29.89
N LEU A 4 19.20 81.14 29.25
CA LEU A 4 18.16 80.17 28.92
C LEU A 4 18.57 79.25 27.77
N LEU A 5 19.30 79.78 26.78
CA LEU A 5 19.84 78.99 25.66
C LEU A 5 20.87 77.97 26.16
N VAL A 6 21.79 78.38 27.04
CA VAL A 6 22.79 77.49 27.65
C VAL A 6 22.12 76.38 28.46
N LEU A 7 21.04 76.69 29.19
CA LEU A 7 20.33 75.71 30.02
C LEU A 7 19.58 74.66 29.16
N MET A 8 18.98 75.08 28.05
CA MET A 8 18.40 74.18 27.04
C MET A 8 19.44 73.27 26.39
N GLU A 9 20.64 73.81 26.09
CA GLU A 9 21.72 73.04 25.49
C GLU A 9 22.25 71.94 26.44
N ILE A 10 22.40 72.26 27.73
CA ILE A 10 22.80 71.28 28.76
C ILE A 10 21.76 70.15 28.88
N ILE A 11 20.46 70.49 28.89
CA ILE A 11 19.37 69.50 28.95
C ILE A 11 19.35 68.64 27.68
N ALA A 12 19.55 69.24 26.51
CA ALA A 12 19.60 68.53 25.25
C ALA A 12 20.76 67.52 25.19
N LEU A 13 21.95 67.92 25.66
CA LEU A 13 23.13 67.03 25.76
C LEU A 13 22.91 65.90 26.78
N ALA A 14 22.28 66.19 27.91
CA ALA A 14 21.92 65.16 28.89
C ALA A 14 20.93 64.14 28.30
N ALA A 15 19.88 64.60 27.61
CA ALA A 15 18.91 63.74 26.97
C ALA A 15 19.54 62.88 25.85
N LEU A 16 20.45 63.45 25.07
CA LEU A 16 21.20 62.72 24.04
C LEU A 16 22.03 61.58 24.65
N THR A 17 22.69 61.85 25.77
CA THR A 17 23.53 60.86 26.46
C THR A 17 22.69 59.67 26.95
N VAL A 18 21.52 59.95 27.54
CA VAL A 18 20.58 58.90 27.98
C VAL A 18 20.07 58.09 26.79
N LEU A 19 19.73 58.75 25.68
CA LEU A 19 19.28 58.08 24.46
C LEU A 19 20.37 57.15 23.89
N CYS A 20 21.63 57.58 23.87
CA CYS A 20 22.75 56.77 23.41
C CYS A 20 22.92 55.50 24.25
N ILE A 21 22.85 55.61 25.59
CA ILE A 21 22.95 54.45 26.49
C ILE A 21 21.78 53.48 26.26
N TYR A 22 20.57 54.01 26.09
CA TYR A 22 19.40 53.20 25.80
C TYR A 22 19.54 52.44 24.48
N LEU A 23 19.99 53.10 23.41
CA LEU A 23 20.20 52.46 22.11
C LEU A 23 21.24 51.33 22.19
N ILE A 24 22.37 51.54 22.87
CA ILE A 24 23.39 50.50 23.05
C ILE A 24 22.78 49.26 23.71
N THR A 25 21.96 49.45 24.75
CA THR A 25 21.28 48.36 25.44
C THR A 25 20.35 47.58 24.51
N VAL A 26 19.57 48.29 23.69
CA VAL A 26 18.68 47.68 22.70
C VAL A 26 19.47 46.90 21.65
N PHE A 27 20.57 47.45 21.14
CA PHE A 27 21.43 46.76 20.16
C PHE A 27 22.00 45.45 20.70
N ILE A 28 22.46 45.44 21.97
CA ILE A 28 22.94 44.22 22.63
C ILE A 28 21.81 43.18 22.71
N ARG A 29 20.61 43.59 23.09
CA ARG A 29 19.44 42.70 23.17
C ARG A 29 19.05 42.13 21.80
N VAL A 30 19.04 42.95 20.76
CA VAL A 30 18.75 42.51 19.39
C VAL A 30 19.79 41.51 18.91
N LYS A 31 21.08 41.76 19.17
CA LYS A 31 22.15 40.82 18.80
C LYS A 31 21.98 39.47 19.49
N SER A 32 21.62 39.47 20.78
CA SER A 32 21.33 38.25 21.52
C SER A 32 20.15 37.47 20.94
N ILE A 33 19.08 38.16 20.53
CA ILE A 33 17.91 37.51 19.91
C ILE A 33 18.29 36.90 18.56
N LEU A 34 19.05 37.62 17.73
CA LEU A 34 19.53 37.10 16.44
C LEU A 34 20.40 35.84 16.61
N GLN A 35 21.27 35.80 17.61
CA GLN A 35 22.08 34.62 17.91
C GLN A 35 21.23 33.41 18.33
N ILE A 36 20.16 33.63 19.11
CA ILE A 36 19.23 32.56 19.49
C ILE A 36 18.50 32.03 18.25
N ILE A 37 17.97 32.93 17.40
CA ILE A 37 17.28 32.56 16.16
C ILE A 37 18.20 31.76 15.23
N GLU A 38 19.46 32.18 15.09
CA GLU A 38 20.43 31.45 14.26
C GLU A 38 20.68 30.03 14.80
N SER A 39 20.83 29.90 16.12
CA SER A 39 21.03 28.60 16.79
C SER A 39 19.82 27.68 16.66
N GLU A 40 18.61 28.21 16.86
CA GLU A 40 17.36 27.46 16.70
C GLU A 40 17.15 27.03 15.25
N THR A 41 17.40 27.93 14.29
CA THR A 41 17.29 27.61 12.85
C THR A 41 18.25 26.49 12.45
N LYS A 42 19.52 26.54 12.90
CA LYS A 42 20.48 25.45 12.65
C LYS A 42 20.01 24.13 13.25
N THR A 43 19.42 24.16 14.45
CA THR A 43 18.87 22.98 15.11
C THR A 43 17.67 22.41 14.37
N VAL A 44 16.77 23.27 13.88
CA VAL A 44 15.61 22.87 13.07
C VAL A 44 16.06 22.22 11.77
N VAL A 45 17.01 22.84 11.05
CA VAL A 45 17.57 22.28 9.81
C VAL A 45 18.25 20.94 10.07
N ALA A 46 19.06 20.84 11.13
CA ALA A 46 19.72 19.59 11.51
C ALA A 46 18.75 18.45 11.84
N LYS A 47 17.55 18.77 12.36
CA LYS A 47 16.49 17.78 12.64
C LYS A 47 15.59 17.51 11.44
N ALA A 48 15.38 18.47 10.55
CA ALA A 48 14.49 18.33 9.40
C ALA A 48 15.11 17.48 8.28
N ILE A 49 16.39 17.68 7.96
CA ILE A 49 17.10 16.91 6.93
C ILE A 49 16.98 15.38 7.12
N PRO A 50 17.29 14.80 8.31
CA PRO A 50 17.18 13.35 8.48
C PRO A 50 15.73 12.85 8.38
N VAL A 51 14.73 13.64 8.78
CA VAL A 51 13.32 13.26 8.64
C VAL A 51 12.93 13.20 7.17
N LEU A 52 13.35 14.17 6.35
CA LEU A 52 13.10 14.16 4.90
C LEU A 52 13.76 12.96 4.22
N ASN A 53 15.03 12.68 4.56
CA ASN A 53 15.73 11.50 4.04
C ASN A 53 15.04 10.18 4.44
N ASN A 54 14.55 10.09 5.68
CA ASN A 54 13.81 8.90 6.13
C ASN A 54 12.49 8.72 5.37
N ILE A 55 11.78 9.81 5.02
CA ILE A 55 10.56 9.73 4.21
C ILE A 55 10.87 9.23 2.80
N GLU A 56 11.97 9.67 2.19
CA GLU A 56 12.41 9.18 0.87
C GLU A 56 12.68 7.66 0.91
N ILE A 57 13.45 7.20 1.90
CA ILE A 57 13.75 5.77 2.10
C ILE A 57 12.47 4.96 2.34
N ILE A 58 11.54 5.47 3.16
CA ILE A 58 10.26 4.81 3.43
C ILE A 58 9.43 4.71 2.14
N THR A 59 9.36 5.79 1.36
CA THR A 59 8.61 5.82 0.10
C THR A 59 9.18 4.83 -0.90
N GLU A 60 10.51 4.73 -1.00
CA GLU A 60 11.18 3.76 -1.86
C GLU A 60 10.91 2.32 -1.41
N LYS A 61 10.96 2.04 -0.10
CA LYS A 61 10.59 0.73 0.45
C LYS A 61 9.12 0.38 0.17
N ILE A 62 8.21 1.34 0.31
CA ILE A 62 6.78 1.13 0.01
C ILE A 62 6.59 0.81 -1.47
N LYS A 63 7.27 1.54 -2.36
CA LYS A 63 7.23 1.27 -3.80
C LYS A 63 7.71 -0.16 -4.09
N SER A 64 8.87 -0.54 -3.55
CA SER A 64 9.42 -1.89 -3.73
C SER A 64 8.50 -2.98 -3.17
N VAL A 65 7.93 -2.80 -1.97
CA VAL A 65 6.96 -3.76 -1.40
C VAL A 65 5.72 -3.88 -2.28
N THR A 66 5.23 -2.77 -2.83
CA THR A 66 4.06 -2.76 -3.70
C THR A 66 4.32 -3.49 -5.02
N GLU A 67 5.50 -3.28 -5.63
CA GLU A 67 5.93 -4.00 -6.83
C GLU A 67 6.04 -5.52 -6.58
N ASN A 68 6.66 -5.92 -5.47
CA ASN A 68 6.74 -7.34 -5.08
C ASN A 68 5.36 -7.97 -4.81
N ILE A 69 4.40 -7.21 -4.26
CA ILE A 69 3.04 -7.69 -4.04
C ILE A 69 2.33 -7.91 -5.38
N ASP A 70 2.47 -6.99 -6.33
CA ASP A 70 1.86 -7.13 -7.65
C ASP A 70 2.38 -8.39 -8.38
N GLU A 71 3.70 -8.61 -8.34
CA GLU A 71 4.32 -9.83 -8.88
C GLU A 71 3.78 -11.11 -8.21
N GLN A 72 3.68 -11.12 -6.88
CA GLN A 72 3.14 -12.28 -6.15
C GLN A 72 1.66 -12.54 -6.49
N VAL A 73 0.85 -11.49 -6.64
CA VAL A 73 -0.56 -11.62 -7.03
C VAL A 73 -0.68 -12.19 -8.44
N VAL A 74 0.19 -11.78 -9.37
CA VAL A 74 0.24 -12.34 -10.74
C VAL A 74 0.58 -13.84 -10.71
N LEU A 75 1.57 -14.26 -9.91
CA LEU A 75 1.93 -15.68 -9.77
C LEU A 75 0.80 -16.51 -9.16
N VAL A 76 0.13 -16.00 -8.13
CA VAL A 76 -1.02 -16.68 -7.51
C VAL A 76 -2.17 -16.81 -8.50
N LYS A 77 -2.48 -15.75 -9.25
CA LYS A 77 -3.53 -15.77 -10.29
C LYS A 77 -3.20 -16.80 -11.38
N SER A 78 -1.95 -16.88 -11.81
CA SER A 78 -1.49 -17.88 -12.77
C SER A 78 -1.65 -19.30 -12.21
N SER A 79 -1.26 -19.54 -10.96
CA SER A 79 -1.39 -20.84 -10.29
C SER A 79 -2.86 -21.28 -10.17
N ILE A 80 -3.75 -20.37 -9.79
CA ILE A 80 -5.20 -20.62 -9.74
C ILE A 80 -5.74 -20.94 -11.15
N SER A 81 -5.26 -20.25 -12.18
CA SER A 81 -5.64 -20.54 -13.57
C SER A 81 -5.23 -21.95 -13.99
N SER A 82 -4.01 -22.39 -13.65
CA SER A 82 -3.55 -23.75 -13.95
C SER A 82 -4.36 -24.81 -13.21
N ILE A 83 -4.73 -24.56 -11.94
CA ILE A 83 -5.61 -25.47 -11.18
C ILE A 83 -6.99 -25.56 -11.83
N LYS A 84 -7.54 -24.42 -12.26
CA LYS A 84 -8.81 -24.39 -12.99
C LYS A 84 -8.72 -25.22 -14.28
N GLU A 85 -7.65 -25.06 -15.05
CA GLU A 85 -7.46 -25.82 -16.29
C GLU A 85 -7.36 -27.33 -16.04
N ILE A 86 -6.68 -27.75 -14.97
CA ILE A 86 -6.65 -29.16 -14.56
C ILE A 86 -8.05 -29.65 -14.20
N ALA A 87 -8.80 -28.88 -13.41
CA ALA A 87 -10.17 -29.22 -13.03
C ALA A 87 -11.08 -29.34 -14.27
N ASP A 88 -11.00 -28.39 -15.19
CA ASP A 88 -11.76 -28.40 -16.46
C ASP A 88 -11.39 -29.65 -17.30
N ASN A 89 -10.10 -30.01 -17.37
CA ASN A 89 -9.63 -31.22 -18.04
C ASN A 89 -10.15 -32.51 -17.38
N ILE A 90 -10.19 -32.58 -16.04
CA ILE A 90 -10.73 -33.71 -15.30
C ILE A 90 -12.23 -33.88 -15.59
N VAL A 91 -13.00 -32.78 -15.53
CA VAL A 91 -14.44 -32.80 -15.82
C VAL A 91 -14.71 -33.22 -17.27
N ASN A 92 -13.91 -32.72 -18.22
CA ASN A 92 -14.00 -33.14 -19.62
C ASN A 92 -13.65 -34.62 -19.83
N LEU A 93 -12.66 -35.14 -19.09
CA LEU A 93 -12.31 -36.55 -19.12
C LEU A 93 -13.45 -37.41 -18.56
N GLU A 94 -14.02 -37.03 -17.42
CA GLU A 94 -15.17 -37.71 -16.81
C GLU A 94 -16.35 -37.77 -17.79
N ARG A 95 -16.72 -36.64 -18.40
CA ARG A 95 -17.77 -36.60 -19.43
C ARG A 95 -17.49 -37.55 -20.59
N ARG A 96 -16.28 -37.53 -21.13
CA ARG A 96 -15.90 -38.40 -22.26
C ARG A 96 -15.91 -39.88 -21.88
N VAL A 97 -15.47 -40.21 -20.67
CA VAL A 97 -15.50 -41.58 -20.15
C VAL A 97 -16.94 -42.04 -19.94
N GLN A 98 -17.79 -41.19 -19.35
CA GLN A 98 -19.21 -41.48 -19.17
C GLN A 98 -19.90 -41.72 -20.52
N GLU A 99 -19.76 -40.80 -21.48
CA GLU A 99 -20.31 -40.94 -22.84
C GLU A 99 -19.85 -42.24 -23.52
N ARG A 100 -18.56 -42.61 -23.38
CA ARG A 100 -17.98 -43.82 -23.98
C ARG A 100 -18.35 -45.13 -23.29
N ILE A 101 -18.65 -45.11 -22.00
CA ILE A 101 -18.97 -46.33 -21.22
C ILE A 101 -20.48 -46.55 -21.15
N GLU A 102 -21.27 -45.49 -21.06
CA GLU A 102 -22.72 -45.56 -20.92
C GLU A 102 -23.37 -46.25 -22.12
N GLU A 103 -22.92 -45.96 -23.34
CA GLU A 103 -23.43 -46.56 -24.58
C GLU A 103 -23.19 -48.10 -24.65
N PRO A 104 -21.96 -48.63 -24.54
CA PRO A 104 -21.72 -50.07 -24.55
C PRO A 104 -22.29 -50.81 -23.34
N VAL A 105 -22.34 -50.18 -22.15
CA VAL A 105 -22.97 -50.82 -20.97
C VAL A 105 -24.48 -50.91 -21.14
N MET A 106 -25.14 -49.86 -21.63
CA MET A 106 -26.59 -49.92 -21.91
C MET A 106 -26.94 -50.93 -22.99
N GLU A 107 -26.15 -51.05 -24.06
CA GLU A 107 -26.35 -52.09 -25.08
C GLU A 107 -26.18 -53.51 -24.52
N THR A 108 -25.16 -53.74 -23.69
CA THR A 108 -24.88 -55.07 -23.11
C THR A 108 -25.94 -55.46 -22.08
N VAL A 109 -26.36 -54.52 -21.23
CA VAL A 109 -27.44 -54.74 -20.27
C VAL A 109 -28.77 -54.93 -21.00
N GLY A 110 -29.04 -54.15 -22.04
CA GLY A 110 -30.26 -54.27 -22.85
C GLY A 110 -30.36 -55.62 -23.56
N THR A 111 -29.27 -56.10 -24.15
CA THR A 111 -29.23 -57.42 -24.81
C THR A 111 -29.37 -58.57 -23.82
N LEU A 112 -28.68 -58.54 -22.68
CA LEU A 112 -28.84 -59.53 -21.62
C LEU A 112 -30.27 -59.54 -21.05
N ALA A 113 -30.84 -58.36 -20.79
CA ALA A 113 -32.21 -58.23 -20.32
C ALA A 113 -33.22 -58.77 -21.34
N ALA A 114 -32.99 -58.52 -22.64
CA ALA A 114 -33.81 -59.05 -23.72
C ALA A 114 -33.71 -60.58 -23.82
N VAL A 115 -32.51 -61.16 -23.68
CA VAL A 115 -32.30 -62.62 -23.68
C VAL A 115 -33.02 -63.27 -22.50
N VAL A 116 -32.87 -62.74 -21.29
CA VAL A 116 -33.55 -63.26 -20.09
C VAL A 116 -35.07 -63.15 -20.22
N SER A 117 -35.56 -62.04 -20.77
CA SER A 117 -36.99 -61.83 -21.01
C SER A 117 -37.53 -62.79 -22.08
N GLY A 118 -36.76 -63.06 -23.14
CA GLY A 118 -37.09 -64.04 -24.17
C GLY A 118 -37.16 -65.46 -23.62
N ILE A 119 -36.21 -65.87 -22.78
CA ILE A 119 -36.21 -67.18 -22.11
C ILE A 119 -37.41 -67.31 -21.17
N ARG A 120 -37.72 -66.27 -20.37
CA ARG A 120 -38.92 -66.27 -19.52
C ARG A 120 -40.21 -66.37 -20.34
N ALA A 121 -40.33 -65.61 -21.42
CA ALA A 121 -41.49 -65.67 -22.31
C ALA A 121 -41.65 -67.06 -22.95
N PHE A 122 -40.54 -67.69 -23.35
CA PHE A 122 -40.54 -69.03 -23.92
C PHE A 122 -40.97 -70.09 -22.89
N ILE A 123 -40.41 -70.05 -21.67
CA ILE A 123 -40.78 -70.98 -20.58
C ILE A 123 -42.25 -70.81 -20.19
N THR A 124 -42.76 -69.57 -20.10
CA THR A 124 -44.17 -69.31 -19.79
C THR A 124 -45.09 -69.85 -20.89
N ARG A 125 -44.68 -69.77 -22.16
CA ARG A 125 -45.48 -70.25 -23.30
C ARG A 125 -45.43 -71.77 -23.48
N LEU A 126 -44.39 -72.45 -22.96
CA LEU A 126 -44.24 -73.91 -22.96
C LEU A 126 -44.90 -74.58 -21.73
N ARG A 127 -45.21 -73.81 -20.69
CA ARG A 127 -45.97 -74.25 -19.50
C ARG A 127 -47.48 -73.96 -19.58
N ALA A 128 -47.94 -73.29 -20.63
CA ALA A 128 -49.35 -73.13 -20.97
C ALA A 128 -49.77 -74.22 -21.97
#